data_AF-A0A7Y5CC21-F1
#
_entry.id   AF-A0A7Y5CC21-F1
#
_cell.length_a   1.000
_cell.length_b   1.000
_cell.length_c   1.000
_cell.angle_alpha   90.00
_cell.angle_beta   90.00
_cell.angle_gamma   90.00
#
_symmetry.space_group_name_H-M   'P 1'
#
loop_
_entity.id
_entity.type
_entity.pdbx_description
1 polymer ?
#
loop_
_entity_poly.entity_id
_entity_poly.type
_entity_poly.pdbx_seq_one_letter_code
_entity_poly.pdbx_strand_id
1 'polypeptide(L)'
;MLEKVNLNSSVAVYVQIENQVRFAVAAGKLKADDQLPSVRELSERLEVNPNTVSKACRDLEVMGIVYTRRGMGIYIQKGAEARCRSAVRTQVIEKLYEVVGEALAAGFSHKEMGAIADKLCHAGVEPYAIESSLVRSLTKV
;
A
#
# COMPACT_ATOMS: atom_id res chain seq x y z
N MET A 1 -1.20 6.96 -9.99
CA MET A 1 -2.35 6.26 -9.32
C MET A 1 -2.04 4.80 -8.96
N LEU A 2 -1.31 4.03 -9.78
CA LEU A 2 -0.53 2.86 -9.31
C LEU A 2 0.75 2.87 -10.14
N GLU A 3 1.89 3.16 -9.53
CA GLU A 3 3.08 3.59 -10.28
C GLU A 3 4.20 2.56 -10.26
N LYS A 4 4.36 1.82 -9.18
CA LYS A 4 5.47 0.86 -9.02
C LYS A 4 5.06 -0.31 -8.14
N VAL A 5 5.66 -1.47 -8.38
CA VAL A 5 5.66 -2.61 -7.46
C VAL A 5 7.11 -3.00 -7.18
N ASN A 6 7.39 -3.54 -5.99
CA ASN A 6 8.70 -4.06 -5.67
C ASN A 6 8.71 -5.59 -5.74
N LEU A 7 9.33 -6.14 -6.79
CA LEU A 7 9.46 -7.59 -6.99
C LEU A 7 10.39 -8.27 -5.96
N ASN A 8 11.25 -7.50 -5.30
CA ASN A 8 12.16 -7.98 -4.26
C ASN A 8 11.57 -7.85 -2.85
N SER A 9 10.35 -7.35 -2.71
CA SER A 9 9.66 -7.30 -1.41
C SER A 9 9.22 -8.71 -0.98
N SER A 10 9.21 -8.96 0.32
CA SER A 10 8.58 -10.16 0.90
C SER A 10 7.06 -10.19 0.72
N VAL A 11 6.45 -9.05 0.39
CA VAL A 11 5.01 -8.94 0.12
C VAL A 11 4.74 -9.30 -1.34
N ALA A 12 3.85 -10.26 -1.57
CA ALA A 12 3.48 -10.69 -2.91
C ALA A 12 2.94 -9.53 -3.78
N VAL A 13 3.26 -9.53 -5.07
CA VAL A 13 2.93 -8.43 -6.00
C VAL A 13 1.43 -8.13 -6.07
N TYR A 14 0.57 -9.16 -6.10
CA TYR A 14 -0.88 -8.95 -6.12
C TYR A 14 -1.37 -8.23 -4.85
N VAL A 15 -0.79 -8.54 -3.69
CA VAL A 15 -1.08 -7.87 -2.40
C VAL A 15 -0.57 -6.42 -2.41
N GLN A 16 0.55 -6.13 -3.07
CA GLN A 16 1.01 -4.75 -3.25
C GLN A 16 0.01 -3.94 -4.09
N ILE A 17 -0.52 -4.52 -5.18
CA ILE A 17 -1.53 -3.87 -6.03
C ILE A 17 -2.81 -3.60 -5.24
N GLU A 18 -3.33 -4.60 -4.51
CA GLU A 18 -4.50 -4.44 -3.63
C GLU A 18 -4.31 -3.31 -2.62
N ASN A 19 -3.17 -3.31 -1.93
CA ASN A 19 -2.86 -2.30 -0.93
C ASN A 19 -2.77 -0.91 -1.52
N GLN A 20 -2.12 -0.73 -2.68
CA GLN A 20 -2.05 0.58 -3.32
C GLN A 20 -3.44 1.12 -3.69
N VAL A 21 -4.36 0.28 -4.19
CA VAL A 21 -5.75 0.69 -4.42
C VAL A 21 -6.43 1.08 -3.10
N ARG A 22 -6.29 0.24 -2.07
CA ARG A 22 -6.86 0.53 -0.74
C ARG A 22 -6.30 1.82 -0.12
N PHE A 23 -5.01 2.11 -0.29
CA PHE A 23 -4.38 3.34 0.18
C PHE A 23 -4.90 4.56 -0.57
N ALA A 24 -5.00 4.47 -1.90
CA ALA A 24 -5.53 5.57 -2.71
C ALA A 24 -7.01 5.86 -2.38
N VAL A 25 -7.82 4.82 -2.14
CA VAL A 25 -9.22 4.97 -1.69
C VAL A 25 -9.27 5.54 -0.27
N ALA A 26 -8.46 5.04 0.67
CA ALA A 26 -8.41 5.55 2.05
C ALA A 26 -7.97 7.02 2.11
N ALA A 27 -7.06 7.43 1.23
CA ALA A 27 -6.57 8.80 1.12
C ALA A 27 -7.50 9.73 0.31
N GLY A 28 -8.64 9.24 -0.19
CA GLY A 28 -9.59 10.02 -0.98
C GLY A 28 -9.10 10.38 -2.40
N LYS A 29 -8.00 9.77 -2.86
CA LYS A 29 -7.48 9.92 -4.23
C LYS A 29 -8.30 9.15 -5.26
N LEU A 30 -8.93 8.06 -4.81
CA LEU A 30 -9.91 7.27 -5.55
C LEU A 30 -11.25 7.35 -4.81
N LYS A 31 -12.29 7.79 -5.51
CA LYS A 31 -13.64 8.00 -4.98
C LYS A 31 -14.60 6.99 -5.59
N ALA A 32 -15.78 6.86 -4.97
CA ALA A 32 -16.84 6.02 -5.51
C ALA A 32 -17.12 6.35 -6.98
N ASP A 33 -17.32 5.31 -7.78
CA ASP A 33 -17.55 5.38 -9.23
C ASP A 33 -16.36 5.87 -10.07
N ASP A 34 -15.20 6.16 -9.49
CA ASP A 34 -13.97 6.30 -10.26
C ASP A 34 -13.61 4.96 -10.92
N GLN A 35 -13.20 5.03 -12.18
CA GLN A 35 -12.79 3.86 -12.95
C GLN A 35 -11.33 3.51 -12.66
N LEU A 36 -11.07 2.25 -12.33
CA LEU A 36 -9.71 1.73 -12.32
C LEU A 36 -9.24 1.45 -13.75
N PRO A 37 -7.94 1.60 -14.04
CA PRO A 37 -7.39 1.13 -15.30
C PRO A 37 -7.67 -0.36 -15.47
N SER A 38 -7.84 -0.77 -16.72
CA SER A 38 -8.09 -2.16 -17.08
C SER A 38 -6.92 -3.06 -16.63
N VAL A 39 -7.19 -4.37 -16.51
CA VAL A 39 -6.15 -5.37 -16.21
C VAL A 39 -4.97 -5.25 -17.18
N ARG A 40 -5.24 -4.99 -18.46
CA ARG A 40 -4.22 -4.85 -19.49
C ARG A 40 -3.38 -3.60 -19.26
N GLU A 41 -4.00 -2.45 -19.05
CA GLU A 41 -3.28 -1.19 -18.78
C GLU A 41 -2.47 -1.27 -17.49
N LEU A 42 -2.99 -1.92 -16.45
CA LEU A 42 -2.26 -2.13 -15.20
C LEU A 42 -1.09 -3.10 -15.38
N SER A 43 -1.27 -4.16 -16.14
CA SER A 43 -0.22 -5.14 -16.45
C SER A 43 0.93 -4.49 -17.23
N GLU A 44 0.60 -3.71 -18.26
CA GLU A 44 1.58 -2.96 -19.05
C GLU A 44 2.28 -1.89 -18.21
N ARG A 45 1.54 -1.10 -17.42
CA ARG A 45 2.12 -0.02 -16.60
C ARG A 45 3.00 -0.51 -15.45
N LEU A 46 2.64 -1.62 -14.83
CA LEU A 46 3.38 -2.18 -13.69
C LEU A 46 4.43 -3.22 -14.11
N GLU A 47 4.47 -3.60 -15.39
CA GLU A 47 5.29 -4.70 -15.91
C GLU A 47 5.03 -6.03 -15.15
N VAL A 48 3.77 -6.27 -14.79
CA VAL A 48 3.33 -7.43 -14.01
C VAL A 48 2.49 -8.36 -14.87
N ASN A 49 2.60 -9.67 -14.64
CA ASN A 49 1.78 -10.68 -15.32
C ASN A 49 0.27 -10.35 -15.22
N PRO A 50 -0.50 -10.32 -16.34
CA PRO A 50 -1.94 -10.03 -16.34
C PRO A 50 -2.76 -10.89 -15.37
N ASN A 51 -2.35 -12.14 -15.12
CA ASN A 51 -3.02 -13.02 -14.18
C ASN A 51 -2.87 -12.53 -12.73
N THR A 52 -1.70 -11.99 -12.38
CA THR A 52 -1.43 -11.40 -11.07
C THR A 52 -2.27 -10.15 -10.83
N VAL A 53 -2.40 -9.29 -11.85
CA VAL A 53 -3.30 -8.12 -11.82
C VAL A 53 -4.76 -8.57 -11.71
N SER A 54 -5.17 -9.55 -12.51
CA SER A 54 -6.53 -10.09 -12.47
C SER A 54 -6.89 -10.65 -11.10
N LYS A 55 -5.94 -11.34 -10.45
CA LYS A 55 -6.10 -11.81 -9.07
C LYS A 55 -6.32 -10.65 -8.11
N ALA A 56 -5.48 -9.61 -8.15
CA ALA A 56 -5.63 -8.44 -7.29
C ALA A 56 -7.00 -7.74 -7.49
N CYS A 57 -7.44 -7.57 -8.75
CA CYS A 57 -8.75 -7.00 -9.05
C CYS A 57 -9.92 -7.85 -8.51
N ARG A 58 -9.82 -9.17 -8.64
CA ARG A 58 -10.84 -10.10 -8.12
C ARG A 58 -10.89 -10.06 -6.60
N ASP A 59 -9.75 -10.04 -5.94
CA ASP A 59 -9.66 -9.99 -4.48
C ASP A 59 -10.23 -8.66 -3.95
N LEU A 60 -9.96 -7.53 -4.63
CA LEU A 60 -10.57 -6.23 -4.34
C LEU A 60 -12.10 -6.25 -4.51
N GLU A 61 -12.63 -6.98 -5.49
CA GLU A 61 -14.07 -7.13 -5.70
C GLU A 61 -14.70 -7.97 -4.59
N VAL A 62 -14.04 -9.06 -4.16
CA VAL A 62 -14.47 -9.88 -3.01
C VAL A 62 -14.46 -9.09 -1.71
N MET A 63 -13.46 -8.22 -1.50
CA MET A 63 -13.42 -7.28 -0.36
C MET A 63 -14.48 -6.17 -0.48
N GLY A 64 -15.19 -6.09 -1.61
CA GLY A 64 -16.18 -5.08 -1.91
C GLY A 64 -15.58 -3.68 -2.05
N ILE A 65 -14.29 -3.56 -2.37
CA ILE A 65 -13.62 -2.27 -2.62
C ILE A 65 -13.91 -1.77 -4.03
N VAL A 66 -14.10 -2.68 -4.96
CA VAL A 66 -14.45 -2.39 -6.35
C VAL A 66 -15.67 -3.20 -6.78
N TYR A 67 -16.27 -2.82 -7.90
CA TYR A 67 -17.31 -3.58 -8.57
C TYR A 67 -17.07 -3.58 -10.09
N THR A 68 -17.40 -4.69 -10.74
CA THR A 68 -17.27 -4.83 -12.20
C THR A 68 -18.57 -4.44 -12.91
N ARG A 69 -18.47 -3.57 -13.91
CA ARG A 69 -19.52 -3.35 -14.91
C ARG A 69 -19.15 -4.11 -16.18
N ARG A 70 -19.92 -5.16 -16.50
CA ARG A 70 -19.66 -6.02 -17.67
C ARG A 70 -19.50 -5.18 -18.94
N GLY A 71 -18.37 -5.34 -19.62
CA GLY A 71 -18.03 -4.61 -20.85
C GLY A 71 -17.59 -3.15 -20.66
N MET A 72 -17.66 -2.60 -19.45
CA MET A 72 -17.33 -1.18 -19.19
C MET A 72 -16.09 -1.00 -18.30
N GLY A 73 -15.77 -1.97 -17.43
CA GLY A 73 -14.56 -1.96 -16.61
C GLY A 73 -14.84 -2.12 -15.12
N ILE A 74 -13.86 -1.74 -14.30
CA ILE A 74 -13.87 -1.90 -12.84
C ILE A 74 -13.93 -0.52 -12.20
N TYR A 75 -14.81 -0.36 -11.21
CA TYR A 75 -15.10 0.93 -10.59
C TYR A 75 -15.03 0.81 -9.06
N ILE A 76 -14.70 1.91 -8.37
CA ILE A 76 -14.65 1.92 -6.91
C ILE A 76 -16.05 1.83 -6.33
N GLN A 77 -16.24 0.91 -5.39
CA GLN A 77 -17.53 0.67 -4.74
C GLN A 77 -17.93 1.82 -3.82
N LYS A 78 -19.23 2.14 -3.83
CA LYS A 78 -19.79 3.11 -2.88
C LYS A 78 -19.51 2.67 -1.44
N GLY A 79 -19.02 3.60 -0.61
CA GLY A 79 -18.64 3.32 0.77
C GLY A 79 -17.33 2.52 0.93
N ALA A 80 -16.54 2.32 -0.14
CA ALA A 80 -15.21 1.73 -0.03
C ALA A 80 -14.25 2.62 0.80
N GLU A 81 -14.39 3.95 0.73
CA GLU A 81 -13.54 4.89 1.49
C GLU A 81 -13.51 4.60 2.99
N ALA A 82 -14.67 4.53 3.65
CA ALA A 82 -14.74 4.28 5.09
C ALA A 82 -14.15 2.91 5.47
N ARG A 83 -14.41 1.89 4.65
CA ARG A 83 -13.87 0.53 4.85
C ARG A 83 -12.36 0.50 4.68
N CYS A 84 -11.84 1.11 3.62
CA CYS A 84 -10.41 1.23 3.38
C CYS A 84 -9.72 2.03 4.50
N ARG A 85 -10.28 3.18 4.92
CA ARG A 85 -9.70 3.97 6.03
C ARG A 85 -9.58 3.15 7.31
N SER A 86 -10.64 2.44 7.70
CA SER A 86 -10.61 1.58 8.89
C SER A 86 -9.58 0.46 8.76
N ALA A 87 -9.65 -0.32 7.67
CA ALA A 87 -8.78 -1.48 7.48
C ALA A 87 -7.30 -1.09 7.31
N VAL A 88 -6.99 -0.02 6.59
CA VAL A 88 -5.62 0.50 6.43
C VAL A 88 -5.09 1.02 7.77
N ARG A 89 -5.92 1.73 8.55
CA ARG A 89 -5.54 2.22 9.88
C ARG A 89 -5.16 1.06 10.81
N THR A 90 -5.99 0.02 10.89
CA THR A 90 -5.67 -1.18 11.68
C THR A 90 -4.37 -1.83 11.23
N GLN A 91 -4.23 -2.08 9.93
CA GLN A 91 -3.02 -2.69 9.34
C GLN A 91 -1.74 -1.89 9.64
N VAL A 92 -1.80 -0.55 9.63
CA VAL A 92 -0.64 0.30 9.95
C VAL A 92 -0.34 0.28 11.45
N ILE A 93 -1.36 0.31 12.31
CA ILE A 93 -1.19 0.25 13.76
C ILE A 93 -0.57 -1.08 14.20
N GLU A 94 -1.00 -2.21 13.63
CA GLU A 94 -0.43 -3.54 13.91
C GLU A 94 1.06 -3.59 13.56
N LYS A 95 1.44 -3.08 12.38
CA LYS A 95 2.85 -2.99 11.98
C LYS A 95 3.67 -2.06 12.87
N LEU A 96 3.10 -0.92 13.26
CA LEU A 96 3.76 -0.01 14.19
C LEU A 96 3.94 -0.65 15.57
N TYR A 97 2.97 -1.43 16.03
CA TYR A 97 3.06 -2.16 17.28
C TYR A 97 4.24 -3.14 17.27
N GLU A 98 4.39 -3.93 16.21
CA GLU A 98 5.53 -4.85 16.03
C GLU A 98 6.87 -4.09 16.05
N VAL A 99 7.01 -3.04 15.23
CA VAL A 99 8.25 -2.26 15.12
C VAL A 99 8.61 -1.55 16.43
N VAL A 100 7.63 -0.97 17.12
CA VAL A 100 7.85 -0.32 18.42
C VAL A 100 8.23 -1.35 19.48
N GLY A 101 7.62 -2.53 19.47
CA GLY A 101 7.97 -3.63 20.37
C GLY A 101 9.43 -4.07 20.20
N GLU A 102 9.88 -4.25 18.95
CA GLU A 102 11.27 -4.57 18.62
C GLU A 102 12.23 -3.46 19.05
N ALA A 103 11.91 -2.20 18.77
CA ALA A 103 12.74 -1.06 19.12
C ALA A 103 12.93 -0.93 20.64
N LEU A 104 11.86 -1.09 21.41
CA LEU A 104 11.92 -1.10 22.87
C LEU A 104 12.78 -2.25 23.41
N ALA A 105 12.62 -3.46 22.86
CA ALA A 105 13.44 -4.62 23.24
C ALA A 105 14.93 -4.43 22.90
N ALA A 106 15.23 -3.66 21.85
CA ALA A 106 16.58 -3.29 21.44
C ALA A 106 17.16 -2.08 22.18
N GLY A 107 16.41 -1.48 23.13
CA GLY A 107 16.88 -0.37 23.98
C GLY A 107 16.70 1.03 23.40
N PHE A 108 15.91 1.18 22.33
CA PHE A 108 15.66 2.49 21.73
C PHE A 108 14.85 3.38 22.68
N SER A 109 15.27 4.63 22.83
CA SER A 109 14.50 5.60 23.60
C SER A 109 13.31 6.13 22.81
N HIS A 110 12.25 6.57 23.50
CA HIS A 110 11.11 7.25 22.85
C HIS A 110 11.55 8.44 21.98
N LYS A 111 12.55 9.21 22.46
CA LYS A 111 13.10 10.36 21.74
C LYS A 111 13.81 9.95 20.45
N GLU A 112 14.56 8.85 20.50
CA GLU A 112 15.25 8.29 19.34
C GLU A 112 14.26 7.78 18.29
N MET A 113 13.26 7.00 18.71
CA MET A 113 12.20 6.52 17.81
C MET A 113 11.44 7.70 17.15
N GLY A 114 11.08 8.72 17.93
CA GLY A 114 10.42 9.92 17.40
C GLY A 114 11.29 10.66 16.38
N ALA A 115 12.58 10.84 16.66
CA ALA A 115 13.51 11.49 15.74
C ALA A 115 13.71 10.71 14.43
N ILE A 116 13.72 9.37 14.48
CA ILE A 116 13.79 8.52 13.28
C ILE A 116 12.49 8.64 12.48
N ALA A 117 11.33 8.54 13.14
CA ALA A 117 10.03 8.65 12.50
C ALA A 117 9.87 10.01 11.79
N ASP A 118 10.24 11.11 12.45
CA ASP A 118 10.21 12.45 11.85
C ASP A 118 11.09 12.54 10.60
N LYS A 119 12.33 12.01 10.64
CA LYS A 119 13.21 11.99 9.47
C LYS A 119 12.60 11.18 8.31
N LEU A 120 12.00 10.03 8.59
CA LEU A 120 11.35 9.19 7.58
C LEU A 120 10.14 9.89 6.95
N CYS A 121 9.32 10.60 7.74
CA CYS A 121 8.19 11.38 7.24
C CYS A 121 8.62 12.44 6.21
N HIS A 122 9.76 13.11 6.45
CA HIS A 122 10.29 14.13 5.54
C HIS A 122 10.96 13.54 4.29
N ALA A 123 11.42 12.29 4.35
CA ALA A 123 12.12 11.63 3.25
C ALA A 123 11.19 11.08 2.16
N GLY A 124 9.87 11.13 2.35
CA GLY A 124 8.91 10.69 1.33
C GLY A 124 8.93 9.18 1.08
N VAL A 125 9.03 8.38 2.15
CA VAL A 125 9.12 6.91 2.04
C VAL A 125 7.88 6.33 1.37
N GLU A 126 8.10 5.48 0.37
CA GLU A 126 7.03 4.73 -0.31
C GLU A 126 6.86 3.32 0.29
N PRO A 127 5.62 2.78 0.37
CA PRO A 127 5.40 1.39 0.76
C PRO A 127 6.19 0.43 -0.12
N TYR A 128 6.77 -0.61 0.50
CA TYR A 128 7.57 -1.65 -0.16
C TYR A 128 8.89 -1.16 -0.78
N ALA A 129 9.21 0.14 -0.76
CA ALA A 129 10.52 0.62 -1.17
C ALA A 129 11.58 0.22 -0.13
N ILE A 130 12.72 -0.29 -0.61
CA ILE A 130 13.92 -0.42 0.22
C ILE A 130 14.93 0.60 -0.30
N GLU A 131 14.77 1.86 0.10
CA GLU A 131 15.84 2.83 -0.11
C GLU A 131 16.99 2.55 0.85
N SER A 132 17.90 1.70 0.39
CA SER A 132 19.08 1.27 1.12
C SER A 132 19.97 2.46 1.53
N SER A 133 19.96 3.55 0.75
CA SER A 133 20.72 4.78 1.05
C SER A 133 20.19 5.52 2.27
N LEU A 134 18.87 5.71 2.36
CA LEU A 134 18.23 6.40 3.49
C LEU A 134 18.38 5.57 4.76
N VAL A 135 18.10 4.27 4.70
CA VAL A 135 18.28 3.36 5.84
C VAL A 135 19.73 3.36 6.31
N ARG A 136 20.70 3.24 5.39
CA ARG A 136 22.14 3.31 5.74
C ARG A 136 22.54 4.67 6.33
N SER A 137 21.91 5.77 5.93
CA SER A 137 22.19 7.09 6.49
C SER A 137 21.66 7.25 7.92
N LEU A 138 20.58 6.55 8.27
CA LEU A 138 19.94 6.58 9.58
C LEU A 138 20.53 5.57 10.56
N THR A 139 21.17 4.50 10.06
CA THR A 139 21.86 3.48 10.87
C THR A 139 23.35 3.77 11.10
N LYS A 140 23.88 4.89 10.58
CA LYS A 140 25.24 5.33 10.91
C LYS A 140 25.25 5.85 12.34
N VAL A 141 25.64 4.96 13.25
CA VAL A 141 26.09 5.29 14.61
C VAL A 141 27.44 5.98 14.54
#